data_AF-A0A9P9K0R0-F1
#
_entry.id   AF-A0A9P9K0R0-F1
#
_cell.length_a   1.000
_cell.length_b   1.000
_cell.length_c   1.000
_cell.angle_alpha   90.00
_cell.angle_beta   90.00
_cell.angle_gamma   90.00
#
_symmetry.space_group_name_H-M   'P 1'
#
loop_
_entity.id
_entity.type
_entity.pdbx_description
1 polymer ?
#
loop_
_entity_poly.entity_id
_entity_poly.type
_entity_poly.pdbx_seq_one_letter_code
_entity_poly.pdbx_strand_id
1 'polypeptide(L)' 'MTNGKSHTDMRRVLLAGESAGGYLALQLALRHPSDFRAIIASYLMIDMQSDYFCKAYMK' A
#
# COMPACT_ATOMS: atom_id res chain seq x y z
N MET A 1 24.73 -14.56 -19.77
CA MET A 1 24.02 -15.78 -19.33
C MET A 1 24.07 -15.81 -17.80
N THR A 2 22.95 -15.86 -17.09
CA THR A 2 22.86 -15.68 -15.62
C THR A 2 23.20 -16.92 -14.78
N ASN A 3 23.93 -17.91 -15.34
CA ASN A 3 24.39 -19.12 -14.63
C ASN A 3 23.33 -19.83 -13.75
N GLY A 4 22.05 -19.78 -14.15
CA GLY A 4 20.93 -20.34 -13.38
C GLY A 4 20.53 -19.55 -12.12
N LYS A 5 21.18 -18.42 -11.81
CA LYS A 5 20.83 -17.56 -10.68
C LYS A 5 19.80 -16.53 -11.11
N SER A 6 18.57 -16.67 -10.62
CA SER A 6 17.59 -15.60 -10.65
C SER A 6 17.89 -14.60 -9.54
N HIS A 7 17.85 -13.31 -9.87
CA HIS A 7 18.01 -12.23 -8.90
C HIS A 7 16.72 -11.41 -8.91
N THR A 8 16.20 -11.09 -7.73
CA THR A 8 14.98 -10.29 -7.59
C THR A 8 15.27 -8.85 -7.99
N ASP A 9 14.50 -8.30 -8.94
CA ASP A 9 14.62 -6.90 -9.34
C ASP A 9 13.89 -6.01 -8.33
N MET A 10 14.62 -5.51 -7.34
CA MET A 10 14.10 -4.59 -6.33
C MET A 10 13.78 -3.19 -6.86
N ARG A 11 14.04 -2.90 -8.15
CA ARG A 11 13.62 -1.64 -8.79
C ARG A 11 12.20 -1.71 -9.34
N ARG A 12 11.57 -2.89 -9.33
CA ARG A 12 10.23 -3.14 -9.85
C ARG A 12 9.31 -3.73 -8.78
N VAL A 13 9.28 -3.08 -7.62
CA VAL A 13 8.43 -3.52 -6.51
C VAL A 13 6.99 -3.03 -6.73
N LEU A 14 6.06 -3.97 -6.65
CA LEU A 14 4.62 -3.72 -6.57
C LEU A 14 4.20 -3.80 -5.10
N LEU A 15 3.62 -2.74 -4.58
CA LEU A 15 3.13 -2.70 -3.20
C LEU A 15 1.64 -3.01 -3.18
N ALA A 16 1.22 -4.01 -2.41
CA ALA A 16 -0.19 -4.39 -2.31
C ALA A 16 -0.65 -4.36 -0.85
N GLY A 17 -1.89 -3.92 -0.61
CA GLY A 17 -2.47 -3.87 0.72
C GLY A 17 -4.00 -3.76 0.72
N GLU A 18 -4.63 -4.22 1.80
CA GLU A 18 -6.07 -4.21 1.97
C GLU A 18 -6.45 -3.57 3.32
N SER A 19 -7.57 -2.85 3.40
CA SER A 19 -8.03 -2.16 4.63
C SER A 19 -6.92 -1.31 5.27
N ALA A 20 -6.52 -1.60 6.51
CA ALA A 20 -5.41 -0.95 7.21
C ALA A 20 -4.05 -1.15 6.49
N GLY A 21 -3.85 -2.31 5.86
CA GLY A 21 -2.66 -2.57 5.04
C GLY A 21 -2.64 -1.73 3.77
N GLY A 22 -3.82 -1.45 3.18
CA GLY A 22 -3.96 -0.55 2.04
C GLY A 22 -3.64 0.89 2.40
N TYR A 23 -4.04 1.34 3.60
CA TYR A 23 -3.68 2.66 4.13
C TYR A 23 -2.16 2.79 4.34
N LEU A 24 -1.54 1.78 4.96
CA LEU A 24 -0.08 1.75 5.15
C LEU A 24 0.66 1.73 3.80
N ALA A 25 0.20 0.90 2.86
CA ALA A 25 0.78 0.83 1.52
C ALA A 25 0.74 2.18 0.81
N LEU A 26 -0.40 2.89 0.89
CA LEU A 26 -0.54 4.23 0.31
C LEU A 26 0.39 5.23 0.99
N GLN A 27 0.45 5.25 2.32
CA GLN A 27 1.34 6.15 3.06
C GLN A 27 2.82 5.92 2.73
N LEU A 28 3.25 4.65 2.65
CA LEU A 28 4.62 4.30 2.28
C LEU A 28 4.96 4.81 0.88
N ALA A 29 4.07 4.60 -0.08
CA ALA A 29 4.34 5.01 -1.45
C ALA A 29 4.29 6.53 -1.65
N LEU A 30 3.44 7.26 -0.92
CA LEU A 30 3.45 8.73 -0.93
C LEU A 30 4.73 9.30 -0.31
N ARG A 31 5.27 8.64 0.72
CA ARG A 31 6.50 9.06 1.40
C ARG A 31 7.76 8.67 0.62
N HIS A 32 7.66 7.65 -0.23
CA HIS A 32 8.75 7.09 -1.04
C HIS A 32 8.31 6.89 -2.51
N PRO A 33 7.97 7.98 -3.23
CA PRO A 33 7.31 7.89 -4.54
C PRO A 33 8.17 7.28 -5.65
N SER A 34 9.49 7.21 -5.46
CA SER A 34 10.42 6.62 -6.43
C SER A 34 10.79 5.16 -6.12
N ASP A 35 10.44 4.64 -4.95
CA ASP A 35 10.86 3.30 -4.49
C ASP A 35 9.90 2.21 -4.99
N PHE A 36 8.67 2.58 -5.33
CA PHE A 36 7.63 1.65 -5.78
C PHE A 36 7.20 1.94 -7.21
N ARG A 37 7.00 0.89 -8.00
CA ARG A 37 6.56 1.02 -9.40
C ARG A 37 5.05 1.27 -9.50
N ALA A 38 4.29 0.63 -8.62
CA ALA A 38 2.84 0.71 -8.57
C ALA A 38 2.32 0.26 -7.20
N ILE A 39 1.08 0.64 -6.89
CA ILE A 39 0.38 0.29 -5.66
C ILE A 39 -0.97 -0.30 -6.01
N ILE A 40 -1.36 -1.39 -5.34
CA ILE A 40 -2.72 -1.91 -5.34
C ILE A 40 -3.24 -1.81 -3.92
N ALA A 41 -4.21 -0.93 -3.71
CA ALA A 41 -4.83 -0.75 -2.40
C ALA A 41 -6.34 -0.98 -2.52
N SER A 42 -6.85 -1.99 -1.80
CA SER A 42 -8.26 -2.35 -1.82
C SER A 42 -8.97 -1.88 -0.55
N TYR A 43 -10.12 -1.23 -0.71
CA TYR A 43 -10.98 -0.71 0.38
C TYR A 43 -10.18 -0.04 1.52
N LEU A 44 -9.23 0.81 1.12
CA LEU A 44 -8.29 1.43 2.05
C LEU A 44 -8.95 2.54 2.87
N MET A 45 -8.47 2.72 4.09
CA MET A 45 -8.94 3.77 5.01
C MET A 45 -8.25 5.09 4.65
N ILE A 46 -8.78 5.85 3.68
CA ILE A 46 -8.13 7.09 3.18
C ILE A 46 -8.15 8.19 4.25
N ASP A 47 -9.26 8.28 4.97
CA ASP A 47 -9.52 9.31 5.97
C ASP A 47 -9.95 8.66 7.28
N MET A 48 -8.97 8.40 8.14
CA MET A 48 -9.20 7.85 9.49
C MET A 48 -9.83 8.86 10.45
N GLN A 49 -9.88 10.14 10.09
CA GLN A 49 -10.55 11.18 10.89
C GLN A 49 -12.02 11.35 10.48
N SER A 50 -12.44 10.67 9.42
CA SER A 50 -13.83 10.67 8.98
C SER A 50 -14.76 10.23 10.11
N ASP A 51 -15.90 10.89 10.19
CA ASP A 51 -17.02 10.51 11.05
C ASP A 51 -17.38 9.03 10.95
N TYR A 52 -17.18 8.42 9.77
CA TYR A 52 -17.41 7.00 9.54
C TYR A 52 -16.58 6.09 10.47
N PHE A 53 -15.36 6.50 10.80
CA PHE A 53 -14.47 5.75 11.71
C PHE A 53 -14.48 6.30 13.14
N CYS A 54 -14.81 7.57 13.33
CA CYS A 54 -14.71 8.23 14.63
C CYS A 54 -16.02 8.30 15.42
N LYS A 55 -17.19 8.07 14.80
CA LYS A 55 -18.48 8.09 15.50
C LYS A 55 -19.00 6.68 15.76
N ALA A 56 -19.58 6.48 16.94
CA ALA A 56 -20.31 5.26 17.24
C ALA A 56 -21.51 5.16 16.30
N TYR A 57 -21.63 4.04 15.59
CA TYR A 57 -22.80 3.75 14.76
C TYR A 57 -24.02 3.61 15.67
N MET A 58 -24.90 4.61 15.66
CA MET A 58 -26.20 4.52 16.33
C MET A 58 -27.13 3.67 15.48
N LYS A 59 -27.57 2.53 16.04
CA LYS A 59 -28.41 1.54 15.38
C LYS A 59 -29.90 1.85 15.53
#